data_AF-A0A351EWK3-F1
#
_entry.id   AF-A0A351EWK3-F1
#
_cell.length_a   1.000
_cell.length_b   1.000
_cell.length_c   1.000
_cell.angle_alpha   90.00
_cell.angle_beta   90.00
_cell.angle_gamma   90.00
#
_symmetry.space_group_name_H-M   'P 1'
#
loop_
_entity.id
_entity.type
_entity.pdbx_description
1 polymer ?
#
loop_
_entity_poly.entity_id
_entity_poly.type
_entity_poly.pdbx_seq_one_letter_code
_entity_poly.pdbx_strand_id
1 'polypeptide(L)'
;MTQVVRSYPLYGLATPANFITVSRIALTPVLCLMVLADSSALGTSWAAFAVGLLMAFTDLIDGSVARATNGYSRSGAFLDPLADKIVILGVGFTLVSVDRLGLAPMVLIAAREVIISAMRIRFAVSGISIPARPLAKWKATVQGAALLLAVMPILKGNQLVVDIAIWAAVVLTVFTGAQYLVDGEQAAHQAHG
;
A
#
# COMPACT_ATOMS: atom_id res chain seq x y z
N MET A 1 -6.08 -2.51 27.64
CA MET A 1 -4.85 -1.70 27.69
C MET A 1 -5.01 -0.51 26.75
N THR A 2 -5.43 0.63 27.30
CA THR A 2 -5.60 1.90 26.60
C THR A 2 -4.22 2.45 26.26
N GLN A 3 -3.82 2.33 24.99
CA GLN A 3 -2.59 2.96 24.49
C GLN A 3 -2.80 4.48 24.50
N VAL A 4 -2.17 5.15 25.47
CA VAL A 4 -2.15 6.60 25.58
C VAL A 4 -1.40 7.15 24.37
N VAL A 5 -2.13 7.67 23.38
CA VAL A 5 -1.56 8.39 22.24
C VAL A 5 -0.93 9.67 22.78
N ARG A 6 0.39 9.66 23.00
CA ARG A 6 1.14 10.86 23.42
C ARG A 6 1.16 11.87 22.28
N SER A 7 0.58 13.04 22.52
CA SER A 7 0.64 14.19 21.62
C SER A 7 2.06 14.77 21.63
N TYR A 8 2.86 14.42 20.63
CA TYR A 8 4.10 15.16 20.36
C TYR A 8 3.78 16.44 19.58
N PRO A 9 4.51 17.56 19.81
CA PRO A 9 4.29 18.81 19.08
C PRO A 9 4.66 18.63 17.59
N LEU A 10 4.34 19.63 16.75
CA LEU A 10 4.53 19.65 15.28
C LEU A 10 5.93 19.23 14.74
N TYR A 11 6.93 19.04 15.61
CA TYR A 11 8.19 18.33 15.34
C TYR A 11 8.03 16.81 15.12
N GLY A 12 6.81 16.28 15.21
CA GLY A 12 6.49 14.86 15.02
C GLY A 12 6.86 14.26 13.67
N LEU A 13 7.17 15.08 12.65
CA LEU A 13 7.69 14.61 11.35
C LEU A 13 9.14 14.09 11.44
N ALA A 14 9.92 14.52 12.44
CA ALA A 14 11.34 14.19 12.59
C ALA A 14 11.60 12.86 13.33
N THR A 15 10.62 11.95 13.35
CA THR A 15 10.88 10.57 13.79
C THR A 15 11.48 9.77 12.63
N PRO A 16 12.42 8.84 12.87
CA PRO A 16 13.00 8.00 11.82
C PRO A 16 11.94 7.30 10.95
N ALA A 17 10.84 6.82 11.55
CA ALA A 17 9.76 6.17 10.82
C ALA A 17 9.05 7.11 9.83
N ASN A 18 8.65 8.30 10.28
CA ASN A 18 8.01 9.28 9.40
C ASN A 18 8.93 9.74 8.27
N PHE A 19 10.24 9.85 8.50
CA PHE A 19 11.19 10.19 7.44
C PHE A 19 11.20 9.12 6.34
N ILE A 20 11.18 7.85 6.73
CA ILE A 20 11.13 6.73 5.79
C ILE A 20 9.81 6.74 5.01
N THR A 21 8.65 6.91 5.66
CA THR A 21 7.35 7.03 4.97
C THR A 21 7.32 8.20 3.99
N VAL A 22 7.81 9.38 4.39
CA VAL A 22 7.91 10.55 3.50
C VAL A 22 8.87 10.29 2.34
N SER A 23 9.99 9.59 2.60
CA SER A 23 10.93 9.21 1.54
C SER A 23 10.26 8.31 0.48
N ARG A 24 9.37 7.39 0.88
CA ARG A 24 8.61 6.55 -0.07
C ARG A 24 7.67 7.37 -0.94
N ILE A 25 6.97 8.35 -0.33
CA ILE A 25 6.13 9.28 -1.08
C ILE A 25 6.98 10.07 -2.09
N ALA A 26 8.15 10.56 -1.69
CA ALA A 26 9.06 11.31 -2.57
C ALA A 26 9.73 10.45 -3.66
N LEU A 27 10.04 9.19 -3.38
CA LEU A 27 10.62 8.25 -4.35
C LEU A 27 9.58 7.73 -5.36
N THR A 28 8.29 7.77 -5.03
CA THR A 28 7.23 7.30 -5.92
C THR A 28 7.23 8.03 -7.28
N PRO A 29 7.23 9.38 -7.35
CA PRO A 29 7.38 10.10 -8.61
C PRO A 29 8.66 9.74 -9.38
N VAL A 30 9.78 9.54 -8.67
CA VAL A 30 11.05 9.16 -9.28
C VAL A 30 10.92 7.81 -9.98
N LEU A 31 10.31 6.82 -9.31
CA LEU A 31 10.04 5.51 -9.91
C LEU A 31 9.09 5.64 -11.11
N CYS A 32 8.02 6.42 -11.00
CA CYS A 32 7.10 6.64 -12.12
C CYS A 32 7.82 7.26 -13.33
N LEU A 33 8.68 8.26 -13.12
CA LEU A 33 9.46 8.88 -14.19
C LEU A 33 10.44 7.89 -14.83
N MET A 34 11.07 7.01 -14.04
CA MET A 34 11.94 5.95 -14.57
C MET A 34 11.16 4.93 -15.42
N VAL A 35 9.94 4.59 -15.01
CA VAL A 35 9.04 3.71 -15.78
C VAL A 35 8.66 4.40 -17.10
N LEU A 36 8.28 5.68 -17.07
CA LEU A 36 7.89 6.43 -18.26
C LEU A 36 9.05 6.74 -19.21
N ALA A 37 10.27 6.85 -18.69
CA ALA A 37 11.47 7.12 -19.49
C ALA A 37 12.04 5.88 -20.19
N ASP A 38 11.53 4.67 -19.88
CA ASP A 38 11.98 3.44 -20.53
C ASP A 38 11.66 3.46 -22.03
N SER A 39 12.71 3.45 -22.86
CA SER A 39 12.59 3.48 -24.31
C SER A 39 11.97 2.20 -24.88
N SER A 40 11.87 1.14 -24.07
CA SER A 40 11.36 -0.16 -24.50
C SER A 40 9.86 -0.35 -24.32
N ALA A 41 9.16 0.73 -23.94
CA ALA A 41 7.70 0.85 -23.87
C ALA A 41 6.99 -0.14 -22.94
N LEU A 42 7.72 -0.78 -22.00
CA LEU A 42 7.15 -1.67 -20.98
C LEU A 42 7.53 -1.23 -19.55
N GLY A 43 8.22 -0.11 -19.42
CA GLY A 43 8.52 0.48 -18.11
C GLY A 43 9.50 -0.34 -17.26
N THR A 44 10.33 -1.17 -17.90
CA THR A 44 11.25 -2.07 -17.18
C THR A 44 12.67 -1.55 -17.27
N SER A 45 13.34 -1.33 -16.15
CA SER A 45 14.77 -1.01 -16.10
C SER A 45 15.40 -1.47 -14.80
N TRP A 46 16.71 -1.76 -14.83
CA TRP A 46 17.43 -2.13 -13.59
C TRP A 46 17.42 -0.98 -12.57
N ALA A 47 17.41 0.26 -13.04
CA ALA A 47 17.28 1.43 -12.18
C ALA A 47 15.89 1.49 -11.50
N ALA A 48 14.81 1.32 -12.25
CA ALA A 48 13.45 1.28 -11.70
C ALA A 48 13.29 0.11 -10.71
N PHE A 49 13.83 -1.06 -11.05
CA PHE A 49 13.83 -2.22 -10.15
C PHE A 49 14.61 -1.95 -8.86
N ALA A 50 15.81 -1.35 -8.95
CA ALA A 50 16.60 -1.02 -7.76
C ALA A 50 15.90 0.01 -6.85
N VAL A 51 15.27 1.04 -7.43
CA VAL A 51 14.47 2.03 -6.67
C VAL A 51 13.24 1.37 -6.05
N GLY A 52 12.49 0.56 -6.80
CA GLY A 52 11.35 -0.19 -6.28
C GLY A 52 11.74 -1.15 -5.16
N LEU A 53 12.89 -1.83 -5.30
CA LEU A 53 13.42 -2.73 -4.29
C LEU A 53 13.81 -1.96 -3.02
N LEU A 54 14.48 -0.81 -3.16
CA LEU A 54 14.79 0.07 -2.05
C LEU A 54 13.52 0.52 -1.32
N MET A 55 12.48 0.93 -2.05
CA MET A 55 11.18 1.32 -1.48
C MET A 55 10.49 0.17 -0.72
N ALA A 56 10.62 -1.07 -1.21
CA ALA A 56 10.07 -2.24 -0.53
C ALA A 56 10.87 -2.57 0.75
N PHE A 57 12.20 -2.46 0.71
CA PHE A 57 13.02 -2.65 1.90
C PHE A 57 12.76 -1.59 2.97
N THR A 58 12.55 -0.34 2.58
CA THR A 58 12.28 0.73 3.55
C THR A 58 10.97 0.51 4.30
N ASP A 59 9.93 -0.03 3.66
CA ASP A 59 8.66 -0.40 4.32
C ASP A 59 8.84 -1.51 5.38
N LEU A 60 9.65 -2.52 5.09
CA LEU A 60 9.96 -3.61 6.03
C LEU A 60 10.74 -3.10 7.26
N ILE A 61 11.65 -2.15 7.03
CA ILE A 61 12.44 -1.51 8.08
C ILE A 61 11.54 -0.62 8.95
N ASP A 62 10.64 0.17 8.35
CA ASP A 62 9.68 1.03 9.06
C ASP A 62 8.87 0.26 10.09
N GLY A 63 8.29 -0.88 9.67
CA GLY A 63 7.53 -1.74 10.57
C GLY A 63 8.35 -2.26 11.73
N SER A 64 9.65 -2.50 11.54
CA SER A 64 10.55 -3.05 12.55
C SER A 64 11.06 -1.98 13.52
N VAL A 65 11.40 -0.80 13.01
CA VAL A 65 11.87 0.34 13.81
C VAL A 65 10.74 0.91 14.66
N ALA A 66 9.53 1.05 14.13
CA ALA A 66 8.37 1.52 14.89
C ALA A 66 8.02 0.57 16.05
N ARG A 67 8.14 -0.75 15.84
CA ARG A 67 7.95 -1.77 16.89
C ARG A 67 9.05 -1.76 17.94
N ALA A 68 10.30 -1.55 17.54
CA ALA A 68 11.44 -1.57 18.46
C ALA A 68 11.56 -0.31 19.33
N THR A 69 11.05 0.84 18.85
CA THR A 69 11.23 2.14 19.52
C THR A 69 10.04 2.61 20.35
N ASN A 70 8.92 1.85 20.40
CA ASN A 70 7.63 2.30 20.97
C ASN A 70 7.18 3.68 20.42
N GLY A 71 7.70 4.09 19.27
CA GLY A 71 7.55 5.42 18.68
C GLY A 71 6.34 5.54 17.76
N TYR A 72 5.15 5.09 18.20
CA TYR A 72 3.92 5.29 17.44
C TYR A 72 3.54 6.78 17.43
N SER A 73 3.79 7.46 16.32
CA SER A 73 3.40 8.87 16.14
C SER A 73 2.04 8.98 15.45
N ARG A 74 1.26 10.00 15.81
CA ARG A 74 -0.04 10.29 15.16
C ARG A 74 0.13 10.62 13.67
N SER A 75 1.25 11.25 13.31
CA SER A 75 1.61 11.56 11.93
C SER A 75 1.90 10.29 11.12
N GLY A 76 2.68 9.34 11.66
CA GLY A 76 2.96 8.06 11.00
C GLY A 76 1.69 7.23 10.78
N ALA A 77 0.80 7.17 11.78
CA ALA A 77 -0.49 6.49 11.66
C ALA A 77 -1.38 7.02 10.51
N PHE A 78 -1.19 8.28 10.10
CA PHE A 78 -1.87 8.87 8.94
C PHE A 78 -1.04 8.76 7.65
N LEU A 79 0.27 8.97 7.73
CA LEU A 79 1.17 8.97 6.58
C LEU A 79 1.36 7.57 5.99
N ASP A 80 1.43 6.51 6.80
CA ASP A 80 1.72 5.16 6.30
C ASP A 80 0.60 4.66 5.37
N PRO A 81 -0.70 4.73 5.74
CA PRO A 81 -1.78 4.33 4.83
C PRO A 81 -1.92 5.23 3.59
N LEU A 82 -1.43 6.46 3.66
CA LEU A 82 -1.40 7.39 2.53
C LEU A 82 -0.28 7.03 1.56
N ALA A 83 0.94 6.82 2.08
CA ALA A 83 2.10 6.41 1.30
C ALA A 83 1.85 5.10 0.57
N ASP A 84 1.27 4.11 1.24
CA ASP A 84 0.93 2.81 0.65
C ASP A 84 0.06 2.98 -0.61
N LYS A 85 -0.98 3.82 -0.53
CA LYS A 85 -1.88 4.09 -1.67
C LYS A 85 -1.19 4.87 -2.77
N ILE A 86 -0.35 5.84 -2.43
CA ILE A 86 0.41 6.62 -3.41
C ILE A 86 1.34 5.69 -4.20
N VAL A 87 2.08 4.82 -3.51
CA VAL A 87 2.96 3.83 -4.17
C VAL A 87 2.13 2.89 -5.04
N ILE A 88 1.13 2.23 -4.47
CA ILE A 88 0.38 1.18 -5.19
C ILE A 88 -0.38 1.74 -6.38
N LEU A 89 -1.13 2.82 -6.18
CA LEU A 89 -1.94 3.41 -7.24
C LEU A 89 -1.09 4.22 -8.21
N GLY A 90 -0.14 5.03 -7.71
CA GLY A 90 0.72 5.86 -8.55
C GLY A 90 1.59 5.01 -9.49
N VAL A 91 2.36 4.07 -8.94
CA VAL A 91 3.21 3.19 -9.75
C VAL A 91 2.35 2.24 -10.59
N GLY A 92 1.28 1.69 -10.01
CA GLY A 92 0.40 0.75 -10.71
C GLY A 92 -0.27 1.38 -11.94
N PHE A 93 -0.86 2.57 -11.84
CA PHE A 93 -1.43 3.26 -13.00
C PHE A 93 -0.36 3.76 -13.98
N THR A 94 0.84 4.10 -13.51
CA THR A 94 1.96 4.40 -14.41
C THR A 94 2.32 3.18 -15.25
N LEU A 95 2.37 1.99 -14.65
CA LEU A 95 2.61 0.74 -15.36
C LEU A 95 1.46 0.37 -16.32
N VAL A 96 0.22 0.74 -16.00
CA VAL A 96 -0.90 0.61 -16.96
C VAL A 96 -0.69 1.52 -18.16
N SER A 97 -0.17 2.75 -17.96
CA SER A 97 0.03 3.70 -19.07
C SER A 97 1.10 3.29 -20.08
N VAL A 98 1.97 2.35 -19.71
CA VAL A 98 3.01 1.76 -20.57
C VAL A 98 2.67 0.30 -20.92
N ASP A 99 1.39 -0.07 -20.87
CA ASP A 99 0.86 -1.41 -21.22
C ASP A 99 1.52 -2.59 -20.49
N ARG A 100 2.17 -2.33 -19.34
CA ARG A 100 2.84 -3.35 -18.54
C ARG A 100 1.89 -4.04 -17.57
N LEU A 101 0.85 -3.35 -17.12
CA LEU A 101 -0.23 -3.91 -16.30
C LEU A 101 -1.58 -3.68 -16.99
N GLY A 102 -2.49 -4.63 -16.83
CA GLY A 102 -3.87 -4.45 -17.29
C GLY A 102 -4.61 -3.37 -16.49
N LEU A 103 -5.48 -2.61 -17.17
CA LEU A 103 -6.34 -1.62 -16.51
C LEU A 103 -7.31 -2.27 -15.51
N ALA A 104 -7.88 -3.43 -15.86
CA ALA A 104 -8.86 -4.13 -15.03
C ALA A 104 -8.37 -4.46 -13.60
N PRO A 105 -7.21 -5.15 -13.39
CA PRO A 105 -6.73 -5.43 -12.04
C PRO A 105 -6.43 -4.15 -11.25
N MET A 106 -5.92 -3.10 -11.89
CA MET A 106 -5.64 -1.83 -11.21
C MET A 106 -6.90 -1.07 -10.78
N VAL A 107 -7.95 -1.06 -11.62
CA VAL A 107 -9.25 -0.47 -11.26
C VAL A 107 -9.87 -1.22 -10.08
N LEU A 108 -9.79 -2.56 -10.05
CA LEU A 108 -10.30 -3.36 -8.93
C LEU A 108 -9.56 -3.05 -7.63
N ILE A 109 -8.23 -2.95 -7.67
CA ILE A 109 -7.42 -2.55 -6.51
C ILE A 109 -7.80 -1.14 -6.04
N ALA A 110 -7.90 -0.18 -6.96
CA ALA A 110 -8.22 1.21 -6.67
C ALA A 110 -9.61 1.35 -6.04
N ALA A 111 -10.63 0.76 -6.66
CA ALA A 111 -12.00 0.77 -6.16
C ALA A 111 -12.07 0.19 -4.75
N ARG A 112 -11.41 -0.95 -4.52
CA ARG A 112 -11.34 -1.58 -3.20
C ARG A 112 -10.68 -0.66 -2.17
N GLU A 113 -9.53 -0.06 -2.49
CA GLU A 113 -8.81 0.82 -1.55
C GLU A 113 -9.66 2.03 -1.15
N VAL A 114 -10.44 2.60 -2.07
CA VAL A 114 -11.40 3.68 -1.80
C VAL A 114 -12.54 3.19 -0.91
N ILE A 115 -13.21 2.10 -1.27
CA ILE A 115 -14.37 1.55 -0.55
C ILE A 115 -13.99 1.25 0.92
N ILE A 116 -12.89 0.53 1.14
CA ILE A 116 -12.48 0.15 2.51
C ILE A 116 -12.05 1.36 3.33
N SER A 117 -11.45 2.38 2.69
CA SER A 117 -11.13 3.63 3.37
C SER A 117 -12.38 4.39 3.81
N ALA A 118 -13.38 4.50 2.93
CA ALA A 118 -14.65 5.14 3.22
C ALA A 118 -15.40 4.40 4.35
N MET A 119 -15.42 3.08 4.32
CA MET A 119 -16.05 2.27 5.37
C MET A 119 -15.35 2.43 6.72
N ARG A 120 -14.01 2.43 6.73
CA ARG A 120 -13.25 2.67 7.96
C ARG A 120 -13.60 4.02 8.59
N ILE A 121 -13.78 5.05 7.78
CA ILE A 121 -14.21 6.37 8.26
C ILE A 121 -15.64 6.30 8.81
N ARG A 122 -16.57 5.68 8.08
CA ARG A 122 -17.97 5.53 8.51
C ARG A 122 -18.11 4.85 9.88
N PHE A 123 -17.39 3.74 10.07
CA PHE A 123 -17.41 3.01 11.34
C PHE A 123 -16.72 3.80 12.46
N ALA A 124 -15.60 4.45 12.18
CA ALA A 124 -14.91 5.28 13.17
C ALA A 124 -15.76 6.45 13.67
N VAL A 125 -16.51 7.13 12.78
CA VAL A 125 -17.46 8.20 13.15
C VAL A 125 -18.60 7.67 14.01
N SER A 126 -18.98 6.39 13.82
CA SER A 126 -20.00 5.71 14.62
C SER A 126 -19.45 5.13 15.94
N GLY A 127 -18.18 5.39 16.28
CA GLY A 127 -17.53 4.85 17.48
C GLY A 127 -17.17 3.36 17.40
N ILE A 128 -17.33 2.73 16.22
CA ILE A 128 -17.08 1.30 16.01
C ILE A 128 -15.66 1.12 15.47
N SER A 129 -14.85 0.34 16.20
CA SER A 129 -13.50 -0.03 15.78
C SER A 129 -13.46 -1.47 15.28
N ILE A 130 -13.18 -1.64 13.99
CA ILE A 130 -13.08 -2.98 13.37
C ILE A 130 -11.60 -3.39 13.31
N PRO A 131 -11.21 -4.46 14.03
CA PRO A 131 -9.85 -4.97 13.98
C PRO A 131 -9.54 -5.55 12.60
N ALA A 132 -8.31 -5.34 12.11
CA ALA A 132 -7.86 -5.93 10.85
C ALA A 132 -7.50 -7.42 11.05
N ARG A 133 -8.00 -8.28 10.16
CA ARG A 133 -7.63 -9.71 10.13
C ARG A 133 -6.15 -9.90 9.75
N PRO A 134 -5.48 -10.97 10.21
CA PRO A 134 -4.07 -11.25 9.89
C PRO A 134 -3.78 -11.29 8.39
N LEU A 135 -4.69 -11.83 7.59
CA LEU A 135 -4.54 -11.92 6.13
C LEU A 135 -4.47 -10.54 5.46
N ALA A 136 -5.17 -9.55 5.99
CA ALA A 136 -5.12 -8.18 5.47
C ALA A 136 -3.75 -7.51 5.67
N LYS A 137 -2.89 -8.03 6.56
CA LYS A 137 -1.52 -7.54 6.77
C LYS A 137 -0.61 -7.84 5.59
N TRP A 138 -0.89 -8.91 4.84
CA TRP A 138 -0.07 -9.32 3.70
C TRP A 138 -0.43 -8.60 2.40
N LYS A 139 -1.57 -7.89 2.36
CA LYS A 139 -2.07 -7.26 1.12
C LYS A 139 -1.04 -6.32 0.49
N ALA A 140 -0.39 -5.49 1.32
CA ALA A 140 0.56 -4.48 0.86
C ALA A 140 1.83 -5.13 0.34
N THR A 141 2.32 -6.17 1.04
CA THR A 141 3.46 -6.97 0.59
C THR A 141 3.20 -7.63 -0.77
N VAL A 142 2.02 -8.21 -0.97
CA VAL A 142 1.67 -8.87 -2.23
C VAL A 142 1.48 -7.87 -3.36
N GLN A 143 0.85 -6.72 -3.11
CA GLN A 143 0.71 -5.63 -4.08
C GLN A 143 2.08 -5.04 -4.45
N GLY A 144 2.91 -4.72 -3.47
CA GLY A 144 4.27 -4.20 -3.67
C GLY A 144 5.16 -5.19 -4.42
N ALA A 145 5.08 -6.48 -4.10
CA ALA A 145 5.80 -7.53 -4.83
C ALA A 145 5.34 -7.62 -6.29
N ALA A 146 4.03 -7.54 -6.57
CA ALA A 146 3.53 -7.53 -7.94
C ALA A 146 4.08 -6.34 -8.74
N LEU A 147 4.12 -5.14 -8.15
CA LEU A 147 4.70 -3.95 -8.78
C LEU A 147 6.21 -4.09 -9.00
N LEU A 148 6.94 -4.66 -8.03
CA LEU A 148 8.37 -4.89 -8.13
C LEU A 148 8.71 -5.89 -9.26
N LEU A 149 7.92 -6.95 -9.39
CA LEU A 149 8.04 -7.91 -10.51
C LEU A 149 7.72 -7.25 -11.85
N ALA A 150 6.75 -6.33 -11.88
CA ALA A 150 6.35 -5.63 -13.10
C ALA A 150 7.48 -4.76 -13.68
N VAL A 151 8.27 -4.09 -12.84
CA VAL A 151 9.43 -3.26 -13.26
C VAL A 151 10.72 -4.06 -13.50
N MET A 152 10.72 -5.36 -13.19
CA MET A 152 11.92 -6.22 -13.29
C MET A 152 12.29 -6.53 -14.75
N PRO A 153 13.50 -6.15 -15.23
CA PRO A 153 13.89 -6.34 -16.63
C PRO A 153 13.90 -7.80 -17.09
N ILE A 154 14.24 -8.73 -16.19
CA ILE A 154 14.26 -10.18 -16.50
C ILE A 154 12.87 -10.68 -16.90
N LEU A 155 11.80 -10.10 -16.33
CA LEU A 155 10.43 -10.48 -16.64
C LEU A 155 9.83 -9.72 -17.82
N LYS A 156 10.61 -8.87 -18.51
CA LYS A 156 10.12 -8.09 -19.65
C LYS A 156 9.42 -8.96 -20.70
N GLY A 157 10.01 -10.12 -21.03
CA GLY A 157 9.42 -11.07 -21.98
C GLY A 157 8.41 -12.06 -21.38
N ASN A 158 8.14 -12.00 -20.08
CA ASN A 158 7.27 -12.96 -19.39
C ASN A 158 6.10 -12.26 -18.69
N GLN A 159 5.16 -11.77 -19.51
CA GLN A 159 3.97 -11.05 -19.04
C GLN A 159 3.07 -11.93 -18.15
N LEU A 160 3.02 -13.24 -18.41
CA LEU A 160 2.20 -14.18 -17.64
C LEU A 160 2.52 -14.14 -16.15
N VAL A 161 3.81 -14.09 -15.78
CA VAL A 161 4.22 -14.03 -14.36
C VAL A 161 3.76 -12.73 -13.70
N VAL A 162 3.85 -11.61 -14.41
CA VAL A 162 3.41 -10.29 -13.92
C VAL A 162 1.88 -10.27 -13.75
N ASP A 163 1.15 -10.80 -14.73
CA ASP A 163 -0.31 -10.89 -14.69
C ASP A 163 -0.77 -11.78 -13.53
N ILE A 164 -0.16 -12.96 -13.35
CA ILE A 164 -0.46 -13.83 -12.21
C ILE A 164 -0.22 -13.10 -10.88
N ALA A 165 0.90 -12.37 -10.76
CA ALA A 165 1.23 -11.65 -9.54
C ALA A 165 0.21 -10.55 -9.22
N ILE A 166 -0.18 -9.73 -10.20
CA ILE A 166 -1.15 -8.66 -9.97
C ILE A 166 -2.56 -9.21 -9.72
N TRP A 167 -2.97 -10.28 -10.40
CA TRP A 167 -4.25 -10.93 -10.13
C TRP A 167 -4.29 -11.63 -8.77
N ALA A 168 -3.19 -12.22 -8.31
CA ALA A 168 -3.08 -12.72 -6.94
C ALA A 168 -3.27 -11.58 -5.92
N ALA A 169 -2.70 -10.40 -6.20
CA ALA A 169 -2.91 -9.21 -5.38
C ALA A 169 -4.37 -8.73 -5.39
N VAL A 170 -5.05 -8.78 -6.54
CA VAL A 170 -6.49 -8.50 -6.66
C VAL A 170 -7.30 -9.46 -5.80
N VAL A 171 -7.11 -10.78 -5.96
CA VAL A 171 -7.85 -11.80 -5.21
C VAL A 171 -7.70 -11.58 -3.71
N LEU A 172 -6.47 -11.36 -3.24
CA LEU A 172 -6.20 -11.10 -1.83
C LEU A 172 -6.87 -9.81 -1.35
N THR A 173 -6.80 -8.72 -2.12
CA THR A 173 -7.35 -7.43 -1.71
C THR A 173 -8.88 -7.42 -1.70
N VAL A 174 -9.52 -8.11 -2.65
CA VAL A 174 -10.96 -8.27 -2.74
C VAL A 174 -11.45 -9.15 -1.59
N PHE A 175 -10.80 -10.30 -1.36
CA PHE A 175 -11.15 -11.20 -0.28
C PHE A 175 -11.04 -10.53 1.09
N THR A 176 -9.92 -9.88 1.38
CA THR A 176 -9.73 -9.16 2.65
C THR A 176 -10.63 -7.94 2.77
N GLY A 177 -11.03 -7.32 1.65
CA GLY A 177 -12.03 -6.26 1.60
C GLY A 177 -13.41 -6.77 1.98
N ALA A 178 -13.86 -7.87 1.38
CA ALA A 178 -15.14 -8.50 1.69
C ALA A 178 -15.23 -8.92 3.17
N GLN A 179 -14.16 -9.53 3.70
CA GLN A 179 -14.08 -9.87 5.13
C GLN A 179 -14.27 -8.65 6.02
N TYR A 180 -13.66 -7.52 5.69
CA TYR A 180 -13.79 -6.28 6.46
C TYR A 180 -15.23 -5.74 6.46
N LEU A 181 -15.93 -5.82 5.32
CA LEU A 181 -17.33 -5.40 5.21
C LEU A 181 -18.24 -6.25 6.10
N VAL A 182 -18.10 -7.58 6.03
CA VAL A 182 -18.87 -8.52 6.84
C VAL A 182 -18.61 -8.30 8.34
N ASP A 183 -17.34 -8.18 8.74
CA ASP A 183 -16.98 -7.91 10.14
C ASP A 183 -17.56 -6.58 10.63
N GLY A 184 -17.63 -5.58 9.75
CA GLY A 184 -18.18 -4.26 10.06
C GLY A 184 -19.70 -4.24 10.21
N GLU A 185 -20.43 -4.96 9.37
CA GLU A 185 -21.88 -5.10 9.50
C GLU A 185 -22.25 -5.83 10.80
N GLN A 186 -21.54 -6.90 11.13
CA GLN A 186 -21.76 -7.64 12.39
C GLN A 186 -21.50 -6.75 13.62
N ALA A 187 -20.41 -5.98 13.60
CA ALA A 187 -20.09 -5.06 14.68
C ALA A 187 -21.15 -3.93 14.81
N ALA A 188 -21.67 -3.43 13.70
CA ALA A 188 -22.74 -2.42 13.71
C ALA A 188 -24.06 -2.96 14.26
N HIS A 189 -24.44 -4.20 13.92
CA HIS A 189 -25.62 -4.84 14.49
C HIS A 189 -25.52 -5.03 16.01
N GLN A 190 -24.35 -5.41 16.52
CA GLN A 190 -24.13 -5.59 17.96
C GLN A 190 -24.09 -4.28 18.74
N ALA A 191 -23.73 -3.16 18.10
CA ALA A 191 -23.68 -1.85 18.76
C ALA A 191 -25.06 -1.20 18.92
N HIS A 192 -26.04 -1.61 18.12
CA HIS A 192 -27.39 -1.02 18.07
C HIS A 192 -28.49 -1.95 18.61
N GLY A 193 -28.15 -3.16 19.06
CA GLY A 193 -29.07 -4.10 19.72
C GLY A 193 -28.79 -4.18 21.21
#